data_AF-A0A2N5UQM3-F1
#
_entry.id   AF-A0A2N5UQM3-F1
#
_cell.length_a   1.000
_cell.length_b   1.000
_cell.length_c   1.000
_cell.angle_alpha   90.00
_cell.angle_beta   90.00
_cell.angle_gamma   90.00
#
_symmetry.space_group_name_H-M   'P 1'
#
loop_
_entity.id
_entity.type
_entity.pdbx_description
1 polymer ?
#
loop_
_entity_poly.entity_id
_entity_poly.type
_entity_poly.pdbx_seq_one_letter_code
_entity_poly.pdbx_strand_id
1 'polypeptide(L)'
;MPTRSWQSSIKNTNELWLSSQIDTRKEFEKKAQEFGLKDHIAWKLMELKRDHLEDRTRIIKLEKDAPDRLYNPFIHLKSFDGSQDAPVEYLHVYLLGVVKYLWGDFMSNVKDNQLGELEARWASFNTEGLRISPVQA
;
A
#
# COMPACT_ATOMS: atom_id res chain seq x y z
N MET A 1 16.25 1.56 12.00
CA MET A 1 14.89 2.03 12.31
C MET A 1 14.33 1.15 13.40
N PRO A 2 13.55 1.66 14.37
CA PRO A 2 12.90 0.80 15.35
C PRO A 2 12.00 -0.21 14.63
N THR A 3 12.05 -1.48 15.05
CA THR A 3 11.26 -2.55 14.46
C THR A 3 9.79 -2.24 14.70
N ARG A 4 9.02 -2.05 13.62
CA ARG A 4 7.58 -1.85 13.72
C ARG A 4 6.97 -3.15 14.27
N SER A 5 6.19 -3.04 15.34
CA SER A 5 5.46 -4.18 15.90
C SER A 5 4.03 -4.18 15.37
N TRP A 6 3.48 -5.37 15.08
CA TRP A 6 2.10 -5.48 14.63
C TRP A 6 1.09 -4.95 15.65
N GLN A 7 1.37 -5.15 16.94
CA GLN A 7 0.54 -4.61 18.02
C GLN A 7 0.50 -3.08 18.00
N SER A 8 1.64 -2.43 17.74
CA SER A 8 1.69 -0.97 17.57
C SER A 8 0.89 -0.53 16.35
N SER A 9 0.98 -1.26 15.23
CA SER A 9 0.19 -0.97 14.02
C SER A 9 -1.31 -1.06 14.27
N ILE A 10 -1.78 -2.09 15.00
CA ILE A 10 -3.19 -2.23 15.38
C ILE A 10 -3.63 -1.05 16.26
N LYS A 11 -2.83 -0.69 17.27
CA LYS A 11 -3.13 0.44 18.16
C LYS A 11 -3.23 1.75 17.37
N ASN A 12 -2.28 2.00 16.47
CA ASN A 12 -2.23 3.20 15.65
C ASN A 12 -3.41 3.27 14.68
N THR A 13 -3.91 2.13 14.16
CA THR A 13 -5.13 2.09 13.32
C THR A 13 -6.36 2.55 14.11
N ASN A 14 -6.50 2.12 15.37
CA ASN A 14 -7.59 2.57 16.23
C ASN A 14 -7.50 4.07 16.55
N GLU A 15 -6.29 4.55 16.87
CA GLU A 15 -6.03 5.97 17.11
C GLU A 15 -6.32 6.83 15.87
N LEU A 16 -5.96 6.32 14.69
CA LEU A 16 -6.20 7.00 13.42
C LEU A 16 -7.72 7.13 13.17
N TRP A 17 -8.51 6.10 13.45
CA TRP A 17 -9.97 6.21 13.39
C TRP A 17 -10.52 7.26 14.36
N LEU A 18 -10.07 7.29 15.61
CA LEU A 18 -10.51 8.31 16.56
C LEU A 18 -10.15 9.73 16.08
N SER A 19 -8.94 9.91 15.54
CA SER A 19 -8.51 11.18 14.97
C SER A 19 -9.38 11.62 13.80
N SER A 20 -9.89 10.69 12.99
CA SER A 20 -10.78 11.01 11.86
C SER A 20 -12.11 11.64 12.28
N GLN A 21 -12.54 11.43 13.53
CA GLN A 21 -13.80 11.94 14.05
C GLN A 21 -13.64 13.32 14.71
N ILE A 22 -12.44 13.64 15.19
CA ILE A 22 -12.16 14.79 16.06
C ILE A 22 -11.32 15.83 15.32
N ASP A 23 -10.30 15.39 14.60
CA ASP A 23 -9.29 16.23 14.00
C ASP A 23 -9.67 16.66 12.57
N THR A 24 -8.94 17.63 12.03
CA THR A 24 -9.08 18.03 10.63
C THR A 24 -8.50 16.97 9.69
N ARG A 25 -8.99 16.93 8.44
CA ARG A 25 -8.49 16.02 7.39
C ARG A 25 -6.96 16.08 7.23
N LYS A 26 -6.35 17.27 7.32
CA LYS A 26 -4.90 17.45 7.17
C LYS A 26 -4.12 16.79 8.31
N GLU A 27 -4.59 16.94 9.55
CA GLU A 27 -3.97 16.30 10.71
C GLU A 27 -4.13 14.78 10.67
N PHE A 28 -5.28 14.30 10.21
CA PHE A 28 -5.49 12.87 9.96
C PHE A 28 -4.51 12.33 8.90
N GLU A 29 -4.39 13.01 7.74
CA GLU A 29 -3.47 12.61 6.67
C GLU A 29 -2.01 12.60 7.14
N LYS A 30 -1.63 13.60 7.94
CA LYS A 30 -0.31 13.69 8.56
C LYS A 30 -0.06 12.52 9.53
N LYS A 31 -0.99 12.24 10.44
CA LYS A 31 -0.90 11.09 11.36
C LYS A 31 -0.85 9.76 10.62
N ALA A 32 -1.65 9.59 9.57
CA ALA A 32 -1.61 8.39 8.72
C ALA A 32 -0.23 8.20 8.08
N GLN A 33 0.40 9.29 7.63
CA GLN A 33 1.75 9.27 7.06
C GLN A 33 2.82 8.98 8.10
N GLU A 34 2.74 9.60 9.29
CA GLU A 34 3.68 9.36 10.41
C GLU A 34 3.59 7.90 10.90
N PHE A 35 2.37 7.36 10.99
CA PHE A 35 2.15 5.97 11.32
C PHE A 35 2.49 5.03 10.18
N GLY A 36 2.60 5.53 8.95
CA GLY A 36 2.81 4.78 7.71
C GLY A 36 1.74 3.71 7.48
N LEU A 37 0.48 4.02 7.81
CA LEU A 37 -0.66 3.10 7.70
C LEU A 37 -1.66 3.64 6.67
N LYS A 38 -2.12 2.77 5.76
CA LYS A 38 -3.11 3.11 4.75
C LYS A 38 -4.16 2.01 4.61
N ASP A 39 -5.19 2.07 5.44
CA ASP A 39 -6.35 1.17 5.36
C ASP A 39 -7.44 1.74 4.45
N HIS A 40 -7.57 1.20 3.24
CA HIS A 40 -8.56 1.66 2.27
C HIS A 40 -10.01 1.53 2.76
N ILE A 41 -10.33 0.56 3.64
CA ILE A 41 -11.68 0.37 4.17
C ILE A 41 -12.00 1.52 5.12
N ALA A 42 -11.15 1.76 6.11
CA ALA A 42 -11.34 2.84 7.08
C ALA A 42 -11.42 4.22 6.39
N TRP A 43 -10.56 4.46 5.41
CA TRP A 43 -10.59 5.70 4.61
C TRP A 43 -11.91 5.86 3.85
N LYS A 44 -12.40 4.79 3.21
CA LYS A 44 -13.65 4.88 2.46
C LYS A 44 -14.84 5.10 3.38
N LEU A 45 -14.86 4.45 4.54
CA LEU A 45 -15.89 4.66 5.55
C LEU A 45 -15.86 6.11 6.09
N MET A 46 -14.68 6.68 6.30
CA MET A 46 -14.54 8.09 6.71
C MET A 46 -15.16 9.04 5.66
N GLU A 47 -14.83 8.85 4.38
CA GLU A 47 -15.41 9.65 3.28
C GLU A 47 -16.94 9.52 3.25
N LEU A 48 -17.45 8.28 3.29
CA LEU A 48 -18.90 8.02 3.25
C LEU A 48 -19.62 8.63 4.45
N LYS A 49 -19.04 8.56 5.66
CA LYS A 49 -19.61 9.15 6.89
C LYS A 49 -19.72 10.68 6.79
N ARG A 50 -18.83 11.33 6.03
CA ARG A 50 -18.82 12.78 5.82
C ARG A 50 -19.80 13.23 4.75
N ASP A 51 -19.81 12.55 3.60
CA ASP A 51 -20.46 13.03 2.39
C ASP A 51 -21.91 12.53 2.24
N HIS A 52 -22.27 11.40 2.89
CA HIS A 52 -23.58 10.77 2.73
C HIS A 52 -24.32 10.59 4.07
N LEU A 53 -25.46 11.29 4.22
CA LEU A 53 -26.29 11.27 5.43
C LEU A 53 -26.83 9.88 5.80
N GLU A 54 -27.25 9.09 4.80
CA GLU A 54 -27.76 7.73 5.01
C GLU A 54 -26.66 6.78 5.49
N ASP A 55 -25.50 6.83 4.83
CA ASP A 55 -24.35 6.00 5.21
C ASP A 55 -23.78 6.42 6.56
N ARG A 56 -23.83 7.72 6.92
CA ARG A 56 -23.45 8.18 8.26
C ARG A 56 -24.22 7.46 9.36
N THR A 57 -25.55 7.34 9.22
CA THR A 57 -26.38 6.62 10.20
C THR A 57 -26.01 5.14 10.27
N ARG A 58 -25.77 4.51 9.11
CA ARG A 58 -25.37 3.10 9.04
C ARG A 58 -23.99 2.86 9.66
N ILE A 59 -23.05 3.77 9.46
CA ILE A 59 -21.69 3.70 10.00
C ILE A 59 -21.70 3.93 11.51
N ILE A 60 -22.50 4.87 12.03
CA ILE A 60 -22.67 5.06 13.48
C ILE A 60 -23.27 3.80 14.12
N LYS A 61 -24.23 3.15 13.45
CA LYS A 61 -24.77 1.87 13.89
C LYS A 61 -23.71 0.76 13.86
N LEU A 62 -22.91 0.69 12.80
CA LEU A 62 -21.83 -0.28 12.66
C LEU A 62 -20.77 -0.11 13.77
N GLU A 63 -20.43 1.13 14.10
CA GLU A 63 -19.50 1.48 15.18
C GLU A 63 -19.99 0.98 16.55
N LYS A 64 -21.30 0.98 16.78
CA LYS A 64 -21.91 0.45 18.01
C LYS A 64 -22.03 -1.07 18.02
N ASP A 65 -22.49 -1.66 16.92
CA ASP A 65 -22.90 -3.07 16.86
C ASP A 65 -21.72 -4.01 16.54
N ALA A 66 -20.74 -3.55 15.75
CA ALA A 66 -19.62 -4.34 15.28
C ALA A 66 -18.38 -3.47 14.95
N PRO A 67 -17.69 -2.91 15.95
CA PRO A 67 -16.55 -2.00 15.74
C PRO A 67 -15.39 -2.65 14.96
N ASP A 68 -15.20 -3.96 15.08
CA ASP A 68 -14.15 -4.71 14.36
C ASP A 68 -14.30 -4.63 12.82
N ARG A 69 -15.52 -4.33 12.31
CA ARG A 69 -15.80 -4.22 10.88
C ARG A 69 -15.44 -2.85 10.28
N LEU A 70 -14.99 -1.91 11.10
CA LEU A 70 -14.54 -0.59 10.64
C LEU A 70 -13.16 -0.64 9.99
N TYR A 71 -12.43 -1.71 10.24
CA TYR A 71 -11.05 -1.88 9.85
C TYR A 71 -10.88 -3.05 8.89
N ASN A 72 -9.71 -3.12 8.29
CA ASN A 72 -9.29 -4.28 7.55
C ASN A 72 -9.32 -5.56 8.42
N PRO A 73 -10.08 -6.62 8.05
CA PRO A 73 -10.19 -7.85 8.84
C PRO A 73 -8.85 -8.54 9.11
N PHE A 74 -7.81 -8.27 8.31
CA PHE A 74 -6.46 -8.79 8.55
C PHE A 74 -5.90 -8.39 9.93
N ILE A 75 -6.37 -7.31 10.56
CA ILE A 75 -5.92 -6.91 11.90
C ILE A 75 -6.37 -7.88 13.01
N HIS A 76 -7.43 -8.67 12.77
CA HIS A 76 -8.01 -9.58 13.75
C HIS A 76 -7.65 -11.05 13.50
N LEU A 77 -6.89 -11.35 12.44
CA LEU A 77 -6.45 -12.71 12.14
C LEU A 77 -5.49 -13.22 13.21
N LYS A 78 -5.87 -14.33 13.83
CA LYS A 78 -4.99 -15.05 14.75
C LYS A 78 -3.81 -15.61 13.95
N SER A 79 -2.61 -15.39 14.46
CA SER A 79 -1.34 -15.84 13.85
C SER A 79 -0.88 -15.09 12.59
N PHE A 80 -1.42 -13.90 12.31
CA PHE A 80 -0.87 -13.00 11.29
C PHE A 80 -0.13 -11.84 11.95
N ASP A 81 1.12 -11.59 11.54
CA ASP A 81 1.92 -10.43 11.88
C ASP A 81 2.27 -9.68 10.59
N GLY A 82 1.53 -8.61 10.28
CA GLY A 82 1.79 -7.82 9.06
C GLY A 82 3.18 -7.16 9.00
N SER A 83 3.90 -7.07 10.13
CA SER A 83 5.27 -6.54 10.15
C SER A 83 6.32 -7.60 9.84
N GLN A 84 6.06 -8.88 10.14
CA GLN A 84 6.95 -10.00 9.87
C GLN A 84 6.58 -10.78 8.60
N ASP A 85 5.28 -10.99 8.36
CA ASP A 85 4.76 -11.86 7.30
C ASP A 85 4.64 -11.13 5.95
N ALA A 86 4.59 -9.80 5.96
CA ALA A 86 4.47 -8.98 4.76
C ALA A 86 5.50 -7.84 4.72
N PRO A 87 6.82 -8.15 4.64
CA PRO A 87 7.87 -7.14 4.61
C PRO A 87 7.98 -6.49 3.21
N VAL A 88 6.87 -5.98 2.68
CA VAL A 88 6.78 -5.34 1.36
C VAL A 88 7.73 -4.16 1.26
N GLU A 89 7.97 -3.46 2.37
CA GLU A 89 8.92 -2.34 2.47
C GLU A 89 10.35 -2.81 2.18
N TYR A 90 10.81 -3.91 2.78
CA TYR A 90 12.16 -4.44 2.52
C TYR A 90 12.26 -5.05 1.13
N LEU A 91 11.25 -5.82 0.73
CA LEU A 91 11.22 -6.50 -0.56
C LEU A 91 11.21 -5.48 -1.71
N HIS A 92 10.32 -4.49 -1.66
CA HIS A 92 10.27 -3.47 -2.71
C HIS A 92 11.50 -2.57 -2.67
N VAL A 93 12.01 -2.15 -1.50
CA VAL A 93 13.18 -1.23 -1.47
C VAL A 93 14.42 -1.92 -2.00
N TYR A 94 14.63 -3.18 -1.62
CA TYR A 94 15.79 -3.94 -2.08
C TYR A 94 15.65 -4.34 -3.56
N LEU A 95 14.53 -4.92 -3.96
CA LEU A 95 14.33 -5.34 -5.36
C LEU A 95 14.23 -4.15 -6.31
N LEU A 96 13.41 -3.14 -5.99
CA LEU A 96 13.27 -1.96 -6.84
C LEU A 96 14.55 -1.14 -6.85
N GLY A 97 15.24 -1.01 -5.71
CA GLY A 97 16.52 -0.31 -5.63
C GLY A 97 17.56 -0.98 -6.52
N VAL A 98 17.81 -2.27 -6.32
CA VAL A 98 18.79 -3.04 -7.10
C VAL A 98 18.45 -3.00 -8.60
N VAL A 99 17.20 -3.30 -8.97
CA VAL A 99 16.79 -3.30 -10.38
C VAL A 99 16.88 -1.90 -10.99
N LYS A 100 16.46 -0.84 -10.27
CA LYS A 100 16.53 0.54 -10.76
C LYS A 100 17.96 1.01 -11.02
N TYR A 101 18.88 0.73 -10.10
CA TYR A 101 20.27 1.16 -10.26
C TYR A 101 21.01 0.31 -11.30
N LEU A 102 20.77 -1.01 -11.33
CA LEU A 102 21.33 -1.89 -12.36
C LEU A 102 20.82 -1.50 -13.75
N TRP A 103 19.53 -1.17 -13.84
CA TRP A 103 18.95 -0.65 -15.08
C TRP A 103 19.56 0.68 -15.50
N GLY A 104 19.67 1.63 -14.57
CA GLY A 104 20.27 2.94 -14.84
C GLY A 104 21.72 2.83 -15.29
N ASP A 105 22.52 2.00 -14.63
CA ASP A 105 23.92 1.73 -15.00
C ASP A 105 24.01 1.03 -16.36
N PHE A 106 23.16 0.02 -16.61
CA PHE A 106 23.08 -0.65 -17.90
C PHE A 106 22.78 0.33 -19.03
N MET A 107 21.70 1.11 -18.91
CA MET A 107 21.29 2.08 -19.93
C MET A 107 22.30 3.22 -20.11
N SER A 108 23.01 3.63 -19.06
CA SER A 108 24.06 4.67 -19.15
C SER A 108 25.29 4.21 -19.93
N ASN A 109 25.52 2.90 -20.02
CA ASN A 109 26.64 2.30 -20.75
C ASN A 109 26.26 1.87 -22.19
N VAL A 110 24.97 1.92 -22.55
CA VAL A 110 24.49 1.58 -23.91
C VAL A 110 24.75 2.76 -24.86
N LYS A 111 25.42 2.47 -25.98
CA LYS A 111 25.68 3.45 -27.03
C LYS A 111 24.50 3.56 -28.00
N ASP A 112 24.36 4.70 -28.66
CA ASP A 112 23.28 4.97 -29.63
C ASP A 112 23.17 3.91 -30.74
N ASN A 113 24.30 3.36 -31.18
CA ASN A 113 24.34 2.31 -32.20
C ASN A 113 23.90 0.92 -31.70
N GLN A 114 23.76 0.72 -30.39
CA GLN A 114 23.33 -0.54 -29.76
C GLN A 114 21.86 -0.52 -29.32
N LEU A 115 21.22 0.65 -29.33
CA LEU A 115 19.81 0.80 -28.94
C LEU A 115 18.86 -0.03 -29.83
N GLY A 116 19.09 -0.06 -31.14
CA GLY A 116 18.24 -0.84 -32.06
C GLY A 116 18.35 -2.35 -31.84
N GLU A 117 19.53 -2.86 -31.48
CA GLU A 117 19.71 -4.27 -31.12
C GLU A 117 19.04 -4.59 -29.78
N LEU A 118 19.13 -3.67 -28.82
CA LEU A 118 18.51 -3.80 -27.52
C LEU A 118 16.98 -3.83 -27.62
N GLU A 119 16.39 -2.99 -28.45
CA GLU A 119 14.95 -2.99 -28.75
C GLU A 119 14.50 -4.31 -29.38
N ALA A 120 15.25 -4.83 -30.36
CA ALA A 120 14.96 -6.13 -30.97
C ALA A 120 15.06 -7.30 -29.97
N ARG A 121 16.02 -7.24 -29.03
CA ARG A 121 16.14 -8.23 -27.94
C ARG A 121 14.98 -8.15 -26.96
N TRP A 122 14.45 -6.95 -26.67
CA TRP A 122 13.22 -6.82 -25.89
C TRP A 122 12.00 -7.37 -26.60
N ALA A 123 11.87 -7.06 -27.89
CA ALA A 123 10.75 -7.54 -28.70
C ALA A 123 10.73 -9.07 -28.82
N SER A 124 11.89 -9.72 -28.77
CA SER A 124 12.03 -11.20 -28.82
C SER A 124 11.93 -11.88 -27.45
N PHE A 125 11.75 -11.13 -26.36
CA PHE A 125 11.64 -11.71 -25.03
C PHE A 125 10.34 -12.52 -24.88
N ASN A 126 10.46 -13.83 -24.60
CA ASN A 126 9.30 -14.71 -24.47
C ASN A 126 8.53 -14.42 -23.17
N THR A 127 7.27 -14.00 -23.30
CA THR A 127 6.38 -13.67 -22.19
C THR A 127 5.41 -14.80 -21.80
N GLU A 128 5.44 -15.94 -22.50
CA GLU A 128 4.52 -17.08 -22.28
C GLU A 128 4.53 -17.58 -20.83
N GLY A 129 5.67 -17.52 -20.14
CA GLY A 129 5.79 -17.93 -18.74
C GLY A 129 5.30 -16.91 -17.70
N LEU A 130 5.05 -15.66 -18.10
CA LEU A 130 4.80 -14.54 -17.18
C LEU A 130 3.32 -14.20 -16.99
N ARG A 131 2.40 -14.76 -17.78
CA ARG A 131 0.95 -14.43 -17.77
C ARG A 131 0.66 -12.91 -17.85
N ILE A 132 1.57 -12.15 -18.45
CA ILE A 132 1.39 -10.72 -18.74
C ILE A 132 1.19 -10.56 -20.24
N SER A 133 0.41 -9.55 -20.64
CA SER A 133 0.30 -9.21 -22.06
C SER A 133 1.69 -8.91 -22.64
N PRO A 134 1.98 -9.31 -23.89
CA PRO A 134 3.20 -8.92 -24.57
C PRO A 134 3.37 -7.41 -24.48
N VAL A 135 4.60 -6.96 -24.20
CA VAL A 135 4.92 -5.52 -24.02
C VAL A 135 4.84 -4.74 -25.36
N GLN A 136 4.50 -5.40 -26.46
CA GLN A 136 4.47 -4.84 -27.80
C GLN A 136 3.25 -3.93 -28.00
N ALA A 137 3.51 -2.72 -28.51
CA ALA A 137 2.53 -1.83 -29.15
C ALA A 137 2.49 -2.09 -30.66
#